data_AF-A0AAV4XWL7-F1
#
_entry.id   AF-A0AAV4XWL7-F1
#
_cell.length_a   1.000
_cell.length_b   1.000
_cell.length_c   1.000
_cell.angle_alpha   90.00
_cell.angle_beta   90.00
_cell.angle_gamma   90.00
#
_symmetry.space_group_name_H-M   'P 1'
#
loop_
_entity.id
_entity.type
_entity.pdbx_description
1 polymer ?
#
loop_
_entity_poly.entity_id
_entity_poly.type
_entity_poly.pdbx_seq_one_letter_code
_entity_poly.pdbx_strand_id
1 'polypeptide(L)'
;MLKRCFLFPAVPQHRARAAESIIKALNEDTQKLLNEGSSDDPALKRLQEEDRLLQQAVRGPAAHAGPGRSGQSEQEPSEEIQRFGGVRAEHADRKGEDAEAEDAGPVPRSKELVIRLMQEQSDFESELRTLEPRVNEVRDAFVELAVKTAALQSRHDTLTESWNNLWSSSNLYVERLKAVEISLEQYDEAAQVVSSVELQLVSYNDMPADVESSTRIEENLRSLKREMHHKQIVFEQVSQSVSSVRHFVELTRPHQSVHTDVSKLEEDVKKVRRRWDLAGTQVNDRLRALKTLWSCCRIIRENTTSKKFLSAR
;
A
#
# COMPACT_ATOMS: atom_id res chain seq x y z
N MET A 1 8.39 -5.22 -12.36
CA MET A 1 9.20 -3.98 -12.24
C MET A 1 8.41 -3.05 -11.32
N LEU A 2 8.86 -2.49 -10.21
CA LEU A 2 10.18 -2.30 -9.62
C LEU A 2 10.13 -2.72 -8.13
N LYS A 3 11.06 -3.58 -7.71
CA LYS A 3 11.51 -3.65 -6.31
C LYS A 3 12.67 -2.67 -6.20
N ARG A 4 12.57 -1.67 -5.32
CA ARG A 4 13.75 -0.96 -4.80
C ARG A 4 13.49 -0.58 -3.35
N CYS A 5 13.92 -1.49 -2.47
CA CYS A 5 14.27 -1.17 -1.11
C CYS A 5 15.37 -0.09 -1.16
N PHE A 6 15.08 1.11 -0.68
CA PHE A 6 16.13 2.03 -0.26
C PHE A 6 16.27 1.91 1.25
N LEU A 7 17.34 1.22 1.67
CA LEU A 7 17.96 1.50 2.95
C LEU A 7 18.42 2.96 2.92
N PHE A 8 17.90 3.77 3.83
CA PHE A 8 18.49 5.08 4.14
C PHE A 8 19.82 4.88 4.90
N PRO A 9 20.92 5.54 4.50
CA PRO A 9 22.11 5.60 5.32
C PRO A 9 21.88 6.59 6.47
N ALA A 10 21.86 6.10 7.71
CA ALA A 10 21.89 6.96 8.90
C ALA A 10 23.30 7.54 9.10
N VAL A 11 23.50 8.85 8.91
CA VAL A 11 24.76 9.57 9.17
C VAL A 11 24.45 11.07 9.45
N PRO A 12 25.10 11.82 10.38
CA PRO A 12 25.61 11.50 11.72
C PRO A 12 25.27 12.64 12.74
N GLN A 13 24.17 12.57 13.49
CA GLN A 13 23.92 13.52 14.61
C GLN A 13 25.00 13.46 15.72
N HIS A 14 25.82 12.41 15.71
CA HIS A 14 26.84 12.14 16.72
C HIS A 14 28.11 13.02 16.59
N ARG A 15 28.34 13.67 15.43
CA ARG A 15 29.59 14.45 15.19
C ARG A 15 29.54 15.88 15.73
N ALA A 16 28.39 16.56 15.69
CA ALA A 16 28.27 17.96 16.14
C ALA A 16 28.36 18.10 17.67
N ARG A 17 27.66 17.22 18.43
CA ARG A 17 27.74 17.20 19.90
C ARG A 17 29.12 16.83 20.43
N ALA A 18 29.87 16.01 19.69
CA ALA A 18 31.24 15.65 20.05
C ALA A 18 32.19 16.86 19.97
N ALA A 19 32.04 17.74 18.97
CA ALA A 19 32.91 18.89 18.77
C ALA A 19 32.79 19.93 19.91
N GLU A 20 31.55 20.27 20.33
CA GLU A 20 31.32 21.21 21.44
C GLU A 20 31.86 20.66 22.78
N SER A 21 31.70 19.36 23.01
CA SER A 21 32.24 18.69 24.20
C SER A 21 33.78 18.69 24.22
N ILE A 22 34.42 18.55 23.04
CA ILE A 22 35.88 18.58 22.91
C ILE A 22 36.43 19.98 23.17
N ILE A 23 35.79 21.03 22.63
CA ILE A 23 36.21 22.42 22.86
C ILE A 23 36.08 22.80 24.34
N LYS A 24 34.99 22.37 25.00
CA LYS A 24 34.80 22.64 26.43
C LYS A 24 35.85 21.95 27.29
N ALA A 25 36.16 20.67 27.00
CA ALA A 25 37.20 19.93 27.71
C ALA A 25 38.59 20.55 27.51
N LEU A 26 38.92 20.95 26.28
CA LEU A 26 40.18 21.64 25.95
C LEU A 26 40.32 22.97 26.69
N ASN A 27 39.26 23.76 26.79
CA ASN A 27 39.28 25.03 27.54
C ASN A 27 39.45 24.81 29.05
N GLU A 28 38.78 23.81 29.61
CA GLU A 28 38.89 23.46 31.04
C GLU A 28 40.31 22.99 31.39
N ASP A 29 40.91 22.15 30.56
CA ASP A 29 42.28 21.66 30.80
C ASP A 29 43.33 22.76 30.56
N THR A 30 43.11 23.64 29.57
CA THR A 30 43.95 24.83 29.36
C THR A 30 43.93 25.78 30.56
N GLN A 31 42.74 26.02 31.14
CA GLN A 31 42.63 26.87 32.33
C GLN A 31 43.26 26.22 33.57
N LYS A 32 43.19 24.90 33.74
CA LYS A 32 43.92 24.21 34.82
C LYS A 32 45.43 24.40 34.69
N LEU A 33 45.98 24.17 33.49
CA LEU A 33 47.42 24.34 33.24
C LEU A 33 47.90 25.79 33.48
N LEU A 34 47.05 26.77 33.17
CA LEU A 34 47.35 28.18 33.44
C LEU A 34 47.29 28.53 34.94
N ASN A 35 46.43 27.86 35.70
CA ASN A 35 46.29 28.08 37.15
C ASN A 35 47.38 27.37 37.96
N GLU A 36 47.93 26.27 37.45
CA GLU A 36 48.96 25.46 38.12
C GLU A 36 50.40 25.94 37.83
N GLY A 37 50.57 26.81 36.83
CA GLY A 37 51.87 27.24 36.34
C GLY A 37 52.31 28.65 36.79
N SER A 38 53.62 28.92 36.72
CA SER A 38 54.18 30.25 37.01
C SER A 38 53.89 31.21 35.85
N SER A 39 53.45 32.43 36.15
CA SER A 39 53.08 33.45 35.16
C SER A 39 54.22 33.86 34.20
N ASP A 40 55.47 33.46 34.48
CA ASP A 40 56.64 33.74 33.63
C ASP A 40 57.12 32.57 32.77
N ASP A 41 56.41 31.44 32.76
CA ASP A 41 56.75 30.31 31.90
C ASP A 41 56.48 30.65 30.41
N PRO A 42 57.50 30.61 29.53
CA PRO A 42 57.32 30.86 28.11
C PRO A 42 56.39 29.85 27.41
N ALA A 43 56.26 28.62 27.92
CA ALA A 43 55.34 27.62 27.38
C ALA A 43 53.88 27.96 27.68
N LEU A 44 53.58 28.50 28.86
CA LEU A 44 52.23 28.96 29.22
C LEU A 44 51.82 30.21 28.44
N LYS A 45 52.75 31.12 28.17
CA LYS A 45 52.50 32.29 27.31
C LYS A 45 52.17 31.86 25.87
N ARG A 46 52.83 30.81 25.36
CA ARG A 46 52.48 30.21 24.05
C ARG A 46 51.12 29.53 24.08
N LEU A 47 50.80 28.80 25.15
CA LEU A 47 49.50 28.16 25.31
C LEU A 47 48.36 29.19 25.40
N GLN A 48 48.57 30.32 26.10
CA GLN A 48 47.60 31.43 26.13
C GLN A 48 47.37 32.03 24.74
N GLU A 49 48.43 32.17 23.94
CA GLU A 49 48.30 32.69 22.58
C GLU A 49 47.59 31.68 21.66
N GLU A 50 47.87 30.38 21.79
CA GLU A 50 47.18 29.32 21.03
C GLU A 50 45.70 29.20 21.43
N ASP A 51 45.37 29.26 22.73
CA ASP A 51 43.99 29.31 23.23
C ASP A 51 43.25 30.56 22.72
N ARG A 52 43.93 31.71 22.73
CA ARG A 52 43.38 32.95 22.17
C ARG A 52 43.13 32.83 20.67
N LEU A 53 44.03 32.22 19.91
CA LEU A 53 43.86 31.99 18.47
C LEU A 53 42.73 31.00 18.20
N LEU A 54 42.61 29.93 19.00
CA LEU A 54 41.48 28.99 18.93
C LEU A 54 40.15 29.68 19.26
N GLN A 55 40.10 30.48 20.31
CA GLN A 55 38.93 31.29 20.65
C GLN A 55 38.61 32.31 19.55
N GLN A 56 39.61 32.88 18.89
CA GLN A 56 39.43 33.78 17.75
C GLN A 56 38.95 33.04 16.50
N ALA A 57 39.38 31.80 16.26
CA ALA A 57 38.92 30.96 15.17
C ALA A 57 37.50 30.43 15.40
N VAL A 58 37.12 30.13 16.65
CA VAL A 58 35.77 29.71 17.05
C VAL A 58 34.82 30.92 17.12
N ARG A 59 35.31 32.09 17.55
CA ARG A 59 34.55 33.35 17.52
C ARG A 59 34.57 34.02 16.15
N GLY A 60 35.47 33.72 15.23
CA GLY A 60 35.50 34.28 13.88
C GLY A 60 34.17 34.09 13.13
N PRO A 61 33.57 32.89 13.17
CA PRO A 61 32.20 32.64 12.70
C PRO A 61 31.11 33.37 13.51
N ALA A 62 31.32 33.61 14.81
CA ALA A 62 30.32 34.20 15.71
C ALA A 62 30.37 35.75 15.80
N ALA A 63 31.53 36.37 15.55
CA ALA A 63 31.76 37.81 15.69
C ALA A 63 31.40 38.58 14.41
N HIS A 64 31.21 37.87 13.29
CA HIS A 64 30.57 38.45 12.10
C HIS A 64 29.04 38.52 12.23
N ALA A 65 28.46 37.95 13.30
CA ALA A 65 27.08 38.13 13.71
C ALA A 65 26.91 39.35 14.64
N GLY A 66 27.33 40.53 14.17
CA GLY A 66 26.92 41.79 14.79
C GLY A 66 25.42 42.07 14.52
N PRO A 67 24.72 42.82 15.40
CA PRO A 67 23.26 43.04 15.33
C PRO A 67 22.77 43.84 14.12
N GLY A 68 23.63 44.14 13.14
CA GLY A 68 23.30 44.89 11.92
C GLY A 68 23.31 44.06 10.62
N ARG A 69 23.63 42.75 10.68
CA ARG A 69 23.64 41.85 9.50
C ARG A 69 22.75 40.61 9.64
N SER A 70 22.17 40.37 10.81
CA SER A 70 21.24 39.28 11.11
C SER A 70 19.91 39.38 10.37
N GLY A 71 19.52 40.57 9.90
CA GLY A 71 18.33 40.72 9.06
C GLY A 71 18.42 39.89 7.78
N GLN A 72 19.46 40.06 6.97
CA GLN A 72 19.47 39.56 5.59
C GLN A 72 19.82 38.07 5.46
N SER A 73 20.68 37.53 6.34
CA SER A 73 21.12 36.12 6.26
C SER A 73 20.19 35.14 6.97
N GLU A 74 19.40 35.59 7.96
CA GLU A 74 18.29 34.80 8.53
C GLU A 74 16.99 35.00 7.73
N GLN A 75 16.85 36.12 7.00
CA GLN A 75 15.75 36.35 6.06
C GLN A 75 15.80 35.40 4.88
N GLU A 76 16.93 35.13 4.23
CA GLU A 76 16.91 34.26 3.04
C GLU A 76 16.38 32.83 3.31
N PRO A 77 16.85 32.07 4.31
CA PRO A 77 16.30 30.76 4.62
C PRO A 77 14.85 30.84 5.14
N SER A 78 14.51 31.88 5.90
CA SER A 78 13.15 32.08 6.43
C SER A 78 12.14 32.50 5.36
N GLU A 79 12.57 33.29 4.38
CA GLU A 79 11.82 33.71 3.21
C GLU A 79 11.71 32.59 2.19
N GLU A 80 12.77 31.78 2.00
CA GLU A 80 12.74 30.59 1.16
C GLU A 80 11.79 29.55 1.75
N ILE A 81 11.88 29.28 3.06
CA ILE A 81 10.92 28.43 3.79
C ILE A 81 9.50 29.02 3.78
N GLN A 82 9.33 30.35 3.80
CA GLN A 82 8.02 31.01 3.67
C GLN A 82 7.44 30.96 2.26
N ARG A 83 8.25 31.21 1.22
CA ARG A 83 7.87 31.08 -0.20
C ARG A 83 7.50 29.63 -0.50
N PHE A 84 8.23 28.69 0.08
CA PHE A 84 7.91 27.27 -0.02
C PHE A 84 6.65 26.87 0.75
N GLY A 85 6.46 27.41 1.95
CA GLY A 85 5.21 27.30 2.69
C GLY A 85 4.01 27.84 1.90
N GLY A 86 4.21 28.91 1.12
CA GLY A 86 3.21 29.49 0.22
C GLY A 86 2.89 28.61 -0.99
N VAL A 87 3.91 28.06 -1.67
CA VAL A 87 3.68 27.10 -2.77
C VAL A 87 3.06 25.80 -2.26
N ARG A 88 3.43 25.36 -1.05
CA ARG A 88 2.81 24.23 -0.35
C ARG A 88 1.35 24.50 -0.04
N ALA A 89 0.98 25.66 0.49
CA ALA A 89 -0.42 26.00 0.72
C ALA A 89 -1.21 26.01 -0.59
N GLU A 90 -0.67 26.60 -1.66
CA GLU A 90 -1.37 26.61 -2.95
C GLU A 90 -1.49 25.23 -3.62
N HIS A 91 -0.50 24.33 -3.51
CA HIS A 91 -0.58 22.98 -4.09
C HIS A 91 -1.29 21.98 -3.18
N ALA A 92 -1.14 22.08 -1.86
CA ALA A 92 -1.84 21.24 -0.90
C ALA A 92 -3.31 21.65 -0.74
N ASP A 93 -3.67 22.94 -0.84
CA ASP A 93 -5.09 23.34 -0.91
C ASP A 93 -5.70 22.94 -2.26
N ARG A 94 -5.02 23.23 -3.39
CA ARG A 94 -5.60 22.93 -4.72
C ARG A 94 -5.67 21.45 -5.06
N LYS A 95 -4.85 20.58 -4.47
CA LYS A 95 -4.85 19.14 -4.79
C LYS A 95 -4.99 18.21 -3.59
N GLY A 96 -4.76 18.67 -2.37
CA GLY A 96 -4.99 17.89 -1.15
C GLY A 96 -6.47 17.79 -0.81
N GLU A 97 -7.26 18.85 -1.03
CA GLU A 97 -8.73 18.78 -0.93
C GLU A 97 -9.31 17.86 -2.02
N ASP A 98 -8.78 17.94 -3.25
CA ASP A 98 -9.21 17.08 -4.36
C ASP A 98 -8.78 15.62 -4.16
N ALA A 99 -7.58 15.37 -3.62
CA ALA A 99 -7.09 14.02 -3.31
C ALA A 99 -7.81 13.41 -2.10
N GLU A 100 -8.12 14.19 -1.05
CA GLU A 100 -8.97 13.72 0.05
C GLU A 100 -10.41 13.43 -0.42
N ALA A 101 -10.93 14.23 -1.36
CA ALA A 101 -12.22 13.99 -1.99
C ALA A 101 -12.20 12.72 -2.87
N GLU A 102 -11.13 12.45 -3.63
CA GLU A 102 -10.93 11.21 -4.37
C GLU A 102 -10.74 10.00 -3.44
N ASP A 103 -10.02 10.15 -2.32
CA ASP A 103 -9.87 9.11 -1.31
C ASP A 103 -11.18 8.82 -0.58
N ALA A 104 -12.06 9.80 -0.42
CA ALA A 104 -13.40 9.59 0.13
C ALA A 104 -14.42 9.04 -0.90
N GLY A 105 -14.11 9.11 -2.19
CA GLY A 105 -15.01 8.70 -3.27
C GLY A 105 -15.37 7.21 -3.24
N PRO A 106 -16.54 6.78 -3.76
CA PRO A 106 -16.97 5.39 -3.73
C PRO A 106 -16.02 4.47 -4.52
N VAL A 107 -15.87 3.21 -4.08
CA VAL A 107 -15.07 2.22 -4.80
C VAL A 107 -15.54 2.08 -6.26
N PRO A 108 -14.65 2.24 -7.25
CA PRO A 108 -15.02 2.13 -8.66
C PRO A 108 -15.48 0.71 -9.01
N ARG A 109 -16.47 0.62 -9.91
CA ARG A 109 -17.19 -0.63 -10.24
C ARG A 109 -16.98 -1.10 -11.68
N SER A 110 -16.24 -0.34 -12.47
CA SER A 110 -15.94 -0.62 -13.88
C SER A 110 -14.45 -0.50 -14.11
N LYS A 111 -13.86 -1.42 -14.89
CA LYS A 111 -12.43 -1.41 -15.21
C LYS A 111 -12.02 -0.13 -15.92
N GLU A 112 -12.87 0.40 -16.79
CA GLU A 112 -12.64 1.65 -17.52
C GLU A 112 -12.49 2.85 -16.59
N LEU A 113 -13.24 2.87 -15.49
CA LEU A 113 -13.14 3.91 -14.47
C LEU A 113 -11.86 3.73 -13.65
N VAL A 114 -11.51 2.50 -13.28
CA VAL A 114 -10.26 2.20 -12.56
C VAL A 114 -9.05 2.63 -13.39
N ILE A 115 -9.01 2.29 -14.68
CA ILE A 115 -7.94 2.67 -15.60
C ILE A 115 -7.79 4.19 -15.67
N ARG A 116 -8.92 4.91 -15.76
CA ARG A 116 -8.90 6.38 -15.78
C ARG A 116 -8.35 6.95 -14.47
N LEU A 117 -8.85 6.51 -13.32
CA LEU A 117 -8.40 6.96 -12.01
C LEU A 117 -6.92 6.63 -11.78
N MET A 118 -6.44 5.48 -12.26
CA MET A 118 -5.01 5.13 -12.21
C MET A 118 -4.15 6.05 -13.08
N GLN A 119 -4.66 6.48 -14.24
CA GLN A 119 -3.97 7.45 -15.07
C GLN A 119 -3.94 8.83 -14.41
N GLU A 120 -5.08 9.31 -13.89
CA GLU A 120 -5.18 10.57 -13.15
C GLU A 120 -4.22 10.57 -11.95
N GLN A 121 -4.15 9.46 -11.21
CA GLN A 121 -3.21 9.28 -10.10
C GLN A 121 -1.76 9.24 -10.56
N SER A 122 -1.46 8.62 -11.70
CA SER A 122 -0.11 8.64 -12.29
C SER A 122 0.33 10.05 -12.70
N ASP A 123 -0.59 10.83 -13.26
CA ASP A 123 -0.34 12.22 -13.64
C ASP A 123 -0.11 13.08 -12.39
N PHE A 124 -0.92 12.86 -11.35
CA PHE A 124 -0.72 13.47 -10.02
C PHE A 124 0.66 13.13 -9.43
N GLU A 125 1.08 11.87 -9.40
CA GLU A 125 2.40 11.48 -8.88
C GLU A 125 3.55 12.07 -9.69
N SER A 126 3.38 12.21 -11.02
CA SER A 126 4.34 12.86 -11.89
C SER A 126 4.52 14.33 -11.52
N GLU A 127 3.42 15.06 -11.34
CA GLU A 127 3.44 16.44 -10.87
C GLU A 127 4.05 16.55 -9.46
N LEU A 128 3.69 15.65 -8.55
CA LEU A 128 4.24 15.62 -7.20
C LEU A 128 5.77 15.44 -7.21
N ARG A 129 6.31 14.58 -8.07
CA ARG A 129 7.77 14.40 -8.24
C ARG A 129 8.46 15.67 -8.73
N THR A 130 7.79 16.54 -9.49
CA THR A 130 8.40 17.82 -9.91
C THR A 130 8.69 18.76 -8.74
N LEU A 131 7.97 18.59 -7.62
CA LEU A 131 8.16 19.37 -6.39
C LEU A 131 9.26 18.79 -5.47
N GLU A 132 9.69 17.55 -5.69
CA GLU A 132 10.67 16.86 -4.85
C GLU A 132 12.04 17.57 -4.76
N PRO A 133 12.65 18.06 -5.87
CA PRO A 133 13.94 18.76 -5.80
C PRO A 133 13.86 19.99 -4.91
N ARG A 134 12.78 20.75 -5.09
CA ARG A 134 12.46 21.95 -4.34
C ARG A 134 12.27 21.63 -2.84
N VAL A 135 11.61 20.52 -2.49
CA VAL A 135 11.46 20.08 -1.08
C VAL A 135 12.81 19.68 -0.49
N ASN A 136 13.66 19.02 -1.27
CA ASN A 136 15.01 18.65 -0.84
C ASN A 136 15.91 19.88 -0.65
N GLU A 137 15.83 20.88 -1.53
CA GLU A 137 16.54 22.16 -1.37
C GLU A 137 16.23 22.83 -0.01
N VAL A 138 14.95 22.86 0.39
CA VAL A 138 14.55 23.40 1.70
C VAL A 138 15.08 22.57 2.87
N ARG A 139 15.10 21.25 2.74
CA ARG A 139 15.63 20.34 3.77
C ARG A 139 17.14 20.49 3.91
N ASP A 140 17.86 20.58 2.80
CA ASP A 140 19.31 20.78 2.75
C ASP A 140 19.68 22.15 3.31
N ALA A 141 18.99 23.22 2.89
CA ALA A 141 19.17 24.56 3.43
C ALA A 141 18.95 24.60 4.94
N PHE A 142 17.93 23.90 5.46
CA PHE A 142 17.71 23.80 6.90
C PHE A 142 18.86 23.08 7.63
N VAL A 143 19.43 22.04 7.02
CA VAL A 143 20.56 21.30 7.60
C VAL A 143 21.81 22.19 7.70
N GLU A 144 22.06 22.99 6.67
CA GLU A 144 23.23 23.89 6.54
C GLU A 144 23.19 25.12 7.48
N LEU A 145 22.03 25.43 8.07
CA LEU A 145 21.91 26.54 9.02
C LEU A 145 22.82 26.37 10.25
N ALA A 146 23.65 27.39 10.48
CA ALA A 146 24.51 27.48 11.66
C ALA A 146 23.72 27.60 12.97
N VAL A 147 22.55 28.24 12.94
CA VAL A 147 21.66 28.41 14.10
C VAL A 147 20.25 27.96 13.74
N LYS A 148 19.69 27.02 14.51
CA LYS A 148 18.35 26.47 14.33
C LYS A 148 17.45 26.96 15.44
N THR A 149 16.54 27.89 15.13
CA THR A 149 15.55 28.37 16.10
C THR A 149 14.40 27.38 16.24
N ALA A 150 13.73 27.34 17.40
CA ALA A 150 12.61 26.43 17.65
C ALA A 150 11.45 26.61 16.64
N ALA A 151 11.18 27.87 16.25
CA ALA A 151 10.15 28.18 15.25
C ALA A 151 10.51 27.63 13.86
N LEU A 152 11.79 27.68 13.48
CA LEU A 152 12.26 27.18 12.19
C LEU A 152 12.29 25.65 12.15
N GLN A 153 12.72 25.02 13.24
CA GLN A 153 12.65 23.58 13.42
C GLN A 153 11.21 23.07 13.28
N SER A 154 10.26 23.71 13.98
CA SER A 154 8.84 23.35 13.87
C SER A 154 8.32 23.45 12.43
N ARG A 155 8.69 24.51 11.68
CA ARG A 155 8.29 24.65 10.26
C ARG A 155 8.88 23.58 9.36
N HIS A 156 10.16 23.27 9.53
CA HIS A 156 10.84 22.19 8.80
C HIS A 156 10.19 20.83 9.07
N ASP A 157 9.87 20.56 10.33
CA ASP A 157 9.25 19.30 10.74
C ASP A 157 7.84 19.17 10.16
N THR A 158 7.03 20.24 10.21
CA THR A 158 5.70 20.26 9.58
C THR A 158 5.77 20.06 8.06
N LEU A 159 6.76 20.67 7.38
CA LEU A 159 6.96 20.47 5.94
C LEU A 159 7.31 19.01 5.65
N THR A 160 8.27 18.45 6.40
CA THR A 160 8.73 17.06 6.24
C THR A 160 7.59 16.07 6.50
N GLU A 161 6.85 16.25 7.59
CA GLU A 161 5.70 15.43 7.95
C GLU A 161 4.63 15.50 6.86
N SER A 162 4.28 16.69 6.38
CA SER A 162 3.27 16.83 5.33
C SER A 162 3.67 16.21 4.00
N TRP A 163 4.95 16.31 3.62
CA TRP A 163 5.47 15.67 2.42
C TRP A 163 5.40 14.15 2.52
N ASN A 164 5.78 13.60 3.67
CA ASN A 164 5.68 12.17 3.95
C ASN A 164 4.22 11.70 3.95
N ASN A 165 3.33 12.45 4.58
CA ASN A 165 1.90 12.13 4.63
C ASN A 165 1.28 12.14 3.24
N LEU A 166 1.60 13.14 2.41
CA LEU A 166 1.12 13.25 1.04
C LEU A 166 1.54 12.04 0.19
N TRP A 167 2.81 11.67 0.24
CA TRP A 167 3.30 10.45 -0.43
C TRP A 167 2.69 9.18 0.16
N SER A 168 2.49 9.11 1.47
CA SER A 168 1.88 7.96 2.10
C SER A 168 0.42 7.76 1.64
N SER A 169 -0.37 8.83 1.61
CA SER A 169 -1.75 8.79 1.11
C SER A 169 -1.79 8.44 -0.38
N SER A 170 -0.95 9.08 -1.21
CA SER A 170 -0.82 8.76 -2.64
C SER A 170 -0.55 7.27 -2.88
N ASN A 171 0.40 6.69 -2.15
CA ASN A 171 0.73 5.28 -2.28
C ASN A 171 -0.43 4.37 -1.82
N LEU A 172 -1.11 4.72 -0.73
CA LEU A 172 -2.28 3.96 -0.27
C LEU A 172 -3.42 3.99 -1.28
N TYR A 173 -3.66 5.13 -1.92
CA TYR A 173 -4.68 5.25 -2.96
C TYR A 173 -4.35 4.40 -4.19
N VAL A 174 -3.09 4.38 -4.63
CA VAL A 174 -2.62 3.49 -5.70
C VAL A 174 -2.84 2.02 -5.36
N GLU A 175 -2.48 1.59 -4.15
CA GLU A 175 -2.69 0.21 -3.72
C GLU A 175 -4.18 -0.14 -3.62
N ARG A 176 -5.03 0.81 -3.21
CA ARG A 176 -6.48 0.66 -3.27
C ARG A 176 -6.97 0.43 -4.70
N LEU A 177 -6.55 1.26 -5.65
CA LEU A 177 -6.98 1.12 -7.06
C LEU A 177 -6.54 -0.22 -7.66
N LYS A 178 -5.31 -0.66 -7.40
CA LYS A 178 -4.82 -1.99 -7.82
C LYS A 178 -5.63 -3.13 -7.21
N ALA A 179 -5.94 -3.05 -5.92
CA ALA A 179 -6.76 -4.06 -5.26
C ALA A 179 -8.16 -4.14 -5.89
N VAL A 180 -8.74 -2.99 -6.26
CA VAL A 180 -10.04 -2.92 -6.94
C VAL A 180 -9.95 -3.49 -8.35
N GLU A 181 -8.93 -3.14 -9.14
CA GLU A 181 -8.69 -3.69 -10.48
C GLU A 181 -8.67 -5.22 -10.46
N ILE A 182 -7.81 -5.79 -9.61
CA ILE A 182 -7.67 -7.24 -9.43
C ILE A 182 -9.01 -7.87 -9.02
N SER A 183 -9.73 -7.23 -8.09
CA SER A 183 -11.02 -7.74 -7.63
C SER A 183 -12.08 -7.76 -8.72
N LEU A 184 -12.14 -6.74 -9.58
CA LEU A 184 -13.06 -6.68 -10.71
C LEU A 184 -12.71 -7.73 -11.76
N GLU A 185 -11.42 -7.92 -12.06
CA GLU A 185 -10.97 -8.97 -12.98
C GLU A 185 -11.33 -10.37 -12.50
N GLN A 186 -11.02 -10.68 -11.24
CA GLN A 186 -11.33 -11.98 -10.64
C GLN A 186 -12.83 -12.21 -10.46
N TYR A 187 -13.61 -11.15 -10.22
CA TYR A 187 -15.06 -11.22 -10.19
C TYR A 187 -15.62 -11.61 -11.57
N ASP A 188 -15.16 -10.97 -12.64
CA ASP A 188 -15.58 -11.29 -13.99
C ASP A 188 -15.21 -12.73 -14.36
N GLU A 189 -13.99 -13.16 -14.04
CA GLU A 189 -13.55 -14.54 -14.25
C GLU A 189 -14.44 -15.53 -13.49
N ALA A 190 -14.70 -15.29 -12.20
CA ALA A 190 -15.58 -16.12 -11.39
C ALA A 190 -16.99 -16.19 -11.99
N ALA A 191 -17.55 -15.06 -12.41
CA ALA A 191 -18.87 -14.99 -13.02
C ALA A 191 -18.95 -15.76 -14.34
N GLN A 192 -17.90 -15.68 -15.17
CA GLN A 192 -17.78 -16.42 -16.42
C GLN A 192 -17.68 -17.93 -16.17
N VAL A 193 -16.84 -18.35 -15.21
CA VAL A 193 -16.68 -19.75 -14.82
C VAL A 193 -18.01 -20.35 -14.35
N VAL A 194 -18.73 -19.66 -13.45
CA VAL A 194 -20.04 -20.12 -12.99
C VAL A 194 -21.02 -20.25 -14.17
N SER A 195 -21.08 -19.23 -15.03
CA SER A 195 -22.03 -19.21 -16.15
C SER A 195 -21.74 -20.32 -17.16
N SER A 196 -20.46 -20.66 -17.40
CA SER A 196 -20.06 -21.78 -18.24
C SER A 196 -20.52 -23.12 -17.67
N VAL A 197 -20.34 -23.35 -16.37
CA VAL A 197 -20.79 -24.57 -15.68
C VAL A 197 -22.32 -24.68 -15.70
N GLU A 198 -23.03 -23.57 -15.43
CA GLU A 198 -24.49 -23.53 -15.48
C GLU A 198 -25.01 -23.85 -16.90
N LEU A 199 -24.38 -23.33 -17.96
CA LEU A 199 -24.73 -23.63 -19.35
C LEU A 199 -24.53 -25.12 -19.66
N GLN A 200 -23.43 -25.72 -19.21
CA GLN A 200 -23.19 -27.16 -19.36
C GLN A 200 -24.21 -27.99 -18.59
N LEU A 201 -24.60 -27.58 -17.39
CA LEU A 201 -25.67 -28.25 -16.64
C LEU A 201 -27.02 -28.20 -17.37
N VAL A 202 -27.35 -27.06 -17.99
CA VAL A 202 -28.58 -26.93 -18.79
C VAL A 202 -28.54 -27.88 -20.00
N SER A 203 -27.39 -28.06 -20.66
CA SER A 203 -27.30 -28.99 -21.80
C SER A 203 -27.44 -30.47 -21.41
N TYR A 204 -27.30 -30.80 -20.12
CA TYR A 204 -27.52 -32.15 -19.57
C TYR A 204 -28.91 -32.37 -18.95
N ASN A 205 -29.89 -31.49 -19.21
CA ASN A 205 -31.21 -31.56 -18.55
C ASN A 205 -32.10 -32.72 -19.03
N ASP A 206 -31.96 -33.15 -20.28
CA ASP A 206 -32.86 -34.16 -20.83
C ASP A 206 -32.57 -35.54 -20.22
N MET A 207 -33.60 -36.15 -19.63
CA MET A 207 -33.51 -37.49 -19.06
C MET A 207 -33.20 -38.48 -20.20
N PRO A 208 -32.05 -39.17 -20.16
CA PRO A 208 -31.67 -40.11 -21.21
C PRO A 208 -32.67 -41.26 -21.29
N ALA A 209 -33.18 -41.54 -22.50
CA ALA A 209 -34.14 -42.61 -22.76
C ALA A 209 -33.47 -43.98 -22.91
N ASP A 210 -32.16 -44.00 -23.14
CA ASP A 210 -31.38 -45.20 -23.39
C ASP A 210 -30.12 -45.26 -22.50
N VAL A 211 -29.53 -46.44 -22.45
CA VAL A 211 -28.41 -46.78 -21.57
C VAL A 211 -27.11 -46.08 -22.01
N GLU A 212 -26.94 -45.87 -23.31
CA GLU A 212 -25.75 -45.27 -23.89
C GLU A 212 -25.73 -43.76 -23.62
N SER A 213 -26.85 -43.07 -23.84
CA SER A 213 -27.02 -41.66 -23.48
C SER A 213 -26.88 -41.42 -21.97
N SER A 214 -27.36 -42.35 -21.14
CA SER A 214 -27.16 -42.30 -19.68
C SER A 214 -25.69 -42.38 -19.27
N THR A 215 -24.92 -43.29 -19.89
CA THR A 215 -23.49 -43.45 -19.63
C THR A 215 -22.72 -42.19 -20.03
N ARG A 216 -23.04 -41.63 -21.20
CA ARG A 216 -22.42 -40.42 -21.72
C ARG A 216 -22.67 -39.21 -20.82
N ILE A 217 -23.90 -39.02 -20.34
CA ILE A 217 -24.23 -37.92 -19.41
C ILE A 217 -23.48 -38.10 -18.08
N GLU A 218 -23.35 -39.33 -17.58
CA GLU A 218 -22.58 -39.59 -16.36
C GLU A 218 -21.09 -39.22 -16.53
N GLU A 219 -20.46 -39.61 -17.64
CA GLU A 219 -19.07 -39.26 -17.95
C GLU A 219 -18.87 -37.75 -18.06
N ASN A 220 -19.78 -37.07 -18.77
CA ASN A 220 -19.76 -35.61 -18.90
C ASN A 220 -19.89 -34.92 -17.54
N LEU A 221 -20.81 -35.35 -16.68
CA LEU A 221 -20.97 -34.81 -15.33
C LEU A 221 -19.75 -35.09 -14.43
N ARG A 222 -19.10 -36.25 -14.56
CA ARG A 222 -17.85 -36.55 -13.85
C ARG A 222 -16.69 -35.68 -14.35
N SER A 223 -16.64 -35.39 -15.65
CA SER A 223 -15.67 -34.46 -16.22
C SER A 223 -15.90 -33.06 -15.69
N LEU A 224 -17.15 -32.58 -15.73
CA LEU A 224 -17.55 -31.28 -15.19
C LEU A 224 -17.21 -31.16 -13.71
N LYS A 225 -17.50 -32.18 -12.90
CA LYS A 225 -17.14 -32.20 -11.47
C LYS A 225 -15.64 -32.04 -11.24
N ARG A 226 -14.80 -32.69 -12.06
CA ARG A 226 -13.35 -32.54 -11.99
C ARG A 226 -12.93 -31.13 -12.38
N GLU A 227 -13.47 -30.58 -13.46
CA GLU A 227 -13.21 -29.20 -13.87
C GLU A 227 -13.57 -28.22 -12.76
N MET A 228 -14.74 -28.40 -12.14
CA MET A 228 -15.17 -27.58 -11.02
C MET A 228 -14.17 -27.62 -9.86
N HIS A 229 -13.68 -28.80 -9.51
CA HIS A 229 -12.68 -28.94 -8.47
C HIS A 229 -11.40 -28.13 -8.76
N HIS A 230 -10.92 -28.12 -10.00
CA HIS A 230 -9.74 -27.34 -10.38
C HIS A 230 -10.00 -25.83 -10.36
N LYS A 231 -11.22 -25.39 -10.69
CA LYS A 231 -11.60 -23.98 -10.73
C LYS A 231 -12.01 -23.40 -9.36
N GLN A 232 -12.04 -24.22 -8.30
CA GLN A 232 -12.34 -23.77 -6.94
C GLN A 232 -11.46 -22.60 -6.48
N ILE A 233 -10.19 -22.60 -6.90
CA ILE A 233 -9.20 -21.55 -6.58
C ILE A 233 -9.63 -20.15 -7.00
N VAL A 234 -10.39 -20.01 -8.10
CA VAL A 234 -10.88 -18.70 -8.60
C VAL A 234 -11.77 -18.03 -7.57
N PHE A 235 -12.60 -18.81 -6.86
CA PHE A 235 -13.51 -18.30 -5.83
C PHE A 235 -12.82 -17.93 -4.52
N GLU A 236 -11.71 -18.61 -4.21
CA GLU A 236 -10.85 -18.27 -3.08
C GLU A 236 -10.09 -16.96 -3.36
N GLN A 237 -9.55 -16.82 -4.59
CA GLN A 237 -8.84 -15.62 -5.04
C GLN A 237 -9.75 -14.38 -5.02
N VAL A 238 -10.94 -14.44 -5.63
CA VAL A 238 -11.88 -13.30 -5.63
C VAL A 238 -12.35 -12.93 -4.22
N SER A 239 -12.46 -13.89 -3.31
CA SER A 239 -12.81 -13.61 -1.90
C SER A 239 -11.67 -12.89 -1.18
N GLN A 240 -10.42 -13.28 -1.47
CA GLN A 240 -9.24 -12.66 -0.90
C GLN A 240 -9.02 -11.25 -1.45
N SER A 241 -9.19 -11.03 -2.77
CA SER A 241 -8.99 -9.70 -3.37
C SER A 241 -9.98 -8.66 -2.86
N VAL A 242 -11.26 -9.02 -2.69
CA VAL A 242 -12.24 -8.10 -2.08
C VAL A 242 -11.91 -7.81 -0.61
N SER A 243 -11.34 -8.77 0.11
CA SER A 243 -10.83 -8.53 1.47
C SER A 243 -9.66 -7.53 1.47
N SER A 244 -8.78 -7.59 0.47
CA SER A 244 -7.73 -6.59 0.26
C SER A 244 -8.30 -5.20 -0.08
N VAL A 245 -9.36 -5.13 -0.90
CA VAL A 245 -10.06 -3.85 -1.17
C VAL A 245 -10.57 -3.23 0.12
N ARG A 246 -11.22 -4.01 0.98
CA ARG A 246 -11.67 -3.54 2.30
C ARG A 246 -10.52 -2.97 3.11
N HIS A 247 -9.41 -3.71 3.20
CA HIS A 247 -8.24 -3.28 3.96
C HIS A 247 -7.71 -1.91 3.49
N PHE A 248 -7.53 -1.72 2.18
CA PHE A 248 -7.02 -0.45 1.65
C PHE A 248 -8.05 0.69 1.72
N VAL A 249 -9.35 0.39 1.63
CA VAL A 249 -10.41 1.37 1.87
C VAL A 249 -10.40 1.87 3.31
N GLU A 250 -10.24 0.97 4.29
CA GLU A 250 -10.16 1.33 5.71
C GLU A 250 -8.91 2.18 6.01
N LEU A 251 -7.79 1.92 5.33
CA LEU A 251 -6.57 2.72 5.43
C LEU A 251 -6.69 4.12 4.78
N THR A 252 -7.36 4.20 3.64
CA THR A 252 -7.56 5.48 2.91
C THR A 252 -8.70 6.32 3.48
N ARG A 253 -9.61 5.72 4.26
CA ARG A 253 -10.79 6.40 4.85
C ARG A 253 -10.87 6.19 6.37
N PRO A 254 -9.84 6.59 7.14
CA PRO A 254 -9.77 6.31 8.58
C PRO A 254 -10.91 6.96 9.39
N HIS A 255 -11.52 8.03 8.87
CA HIS A 255 -12.62 8.73 9.52
C HIS A 255 -14.01 8.14 9.21
N GLN A 256 -14.10 7.18 8.29
CA GLN A 256 -15.35 6.53 7.91
C GLN A 256 -15.43 5.14 8.57
N SER A 257 -16.41 4.93 9.45
CA SER A 257 -16.59 3.65 10.14
C SER A 257 -17.41 2.63 9.34
N VAL A 258 -18.13 3.06 8.31
CA VAL A 258 -19.04 2.22 7.51
C VAL A 258 -18.77 2.42 6.03
N HIS A 259 -18.35 1.35 5.34
CA HIS A 259 -18.05 1.34 3.90
C HIS A 259 -19.12 0.56 3.12
N THR A 260 -20.27 1.20 2.88
CA THR A 260 -21.43 0.56 2.23
C THR A 260 -21.15 0.13 0.78
N ASP A 261 -20.32 0.87 0.07
CA ASP A 261 -19.84 0.57 -1.28
C ASP A 261 -19.02 -0.74 -1.31
N VAL A 262 -18.08 -0.91 -0.38
CA VAL A 262 -17.31 -2.16 -0.22
C VAL A 262 -18.21 -3.33 0.15
N SER A 263 -19.15 -3.13 1.06
CA SER A 263 -20.11 -4.17 1.45
C SER A 263 -21.00 -4.63 0.29
N LYS A 264 -21.31 -3.75 -0.66
CA LYS A 264 -22.03 -4.13 -1.89
C LYS A 264 -21.16 -5.02 -2.80
N LEU A 265 -19.87 -4.69 -2.96
CA LEU A 265 -18.92 -5.51 -3.71
C LEU A 265 -18.78 -6.90 -3.09
N GLU A 266 -18.66 -7.00 -1.77
CA GLU A 266 -18.64 -8.28 -1.05
C GLU A 266 -19.90 -9.11 -1.26
N GLU A 267 -21.08 -8.49 -1.24
CA GLU A 267 -22.33 -9.21 -1.45
C GLU A 267 -22.44 -9.74 -2.88
N ASP A 268 -21.91 -9.04 -3.89
CA ASP A 268 -21.89 -9.55 -5.26
C ASP A 268 -20.96 -10.75 -5.44
N VAL A 269 -19.78 -10.74 -4.82
CA VAL A 269 -18.90 -11.92 -4.76
C VAL A 269 -19.61 -13.08 -4.04
N LYS A 270 -20.31 -12.82 -2.93
CA LYS A 270 -21.11 -13.83 -2.23
C LYS A 270 -22.21 -14.41 -3.12
N LYS A 271 -22.89 -13.60 -3.94
CA LYS A 271 -23.91 -14.10 -4.89
C LYS A 271 -23.30 -15.04 -5.93
N VAL A 272 -22.16 -14.66 -6.52
CA VAL A 272 -21.46 -15.51 -7.50
C VAL A 272 -21.01 -16.82 -6.85
N ARG A 273 -20.50 -16.77 -5.61
CA ARG A 273 -20.13 -17.97 -4.84
C ARG A 273 -21.34 -18.87 -4.53
N ARG A 274 -22.48 -18.30 -4.14
CA ARG A 274 -23.72 -19.07 -3.92
C ARG A 274 -24.16 -19.81 -5.19
N ARG A 275 -24.06 -19.17 -6.36
CA ARG A 275 -24.36 -19.81 -7.65
C ARG A 275 -23.41 -20.98 -7.94
N TRP A 276 -22.11 -20.81 -7.66
CA TRP A 276 -21.12 -21.88 -7.77
C TRP A 276 -21.46 -23.09 -6.89
N ASP A 277 -21.74 -22.86 -5.61
CA ASP A 277 -22.08 -23.91 -4.65
C ASP A 277 -23.36 -24.65 -5.06
N LEU A 278 -24.35 -23.90 -5.59
CA LEU A 278 -25.58 -24.47 -6.12
C LEU A 278 -25.33 -25.34 -7.35
N ALA A 279 -24.51 -24.87 -8.31
CA ALA A 279 -24.13 -25.67 -9.47
C ALA A 279 -23.41 -26.96 -9.05
N GLY A 280 -22.51 -26.87 -8.06
CA GLY A 280 -21.82 -28.03 -7.50
C GLY A 280 -22.77 -29.04 -6.86
N THR A 281 -23.78 -28.54 -6.13
CA THR A 281 -24.86 -29.37 -5.56
C THR A 281 -25.65 -30.08 -6.66
N GLN A 282 -26.05 -29.35 -7.73
CA GLN A 282 -26.76 -29.93 -8.85
C GLN A 282 -25.97 -31.03 -9.57
N VAL A 283 -24.67 -30.83 -9.81
CA VAL A 283 -23.80 -31.88 -10.41
C VAL A 283 -23.79 -33.13 -9.53
N ASN A 284 -23.64 -32.97 -8.22
CA ASN A 284 -23.62 -34.10 -7.28
C ASN A 284 -24.95 -34.84 -7.21
N ASP A 285 -26.06 -34.11 -7.18
CA ASP A 285 -27.39 -34.70 -7.09
C ASP A 285 -27.76 -35.45 -8.38
N ARG A 286 -27.44 -34.90 -9.56
CA ARG A 286 -27.63 -35.58 -10.86
C ARG A 286 -26.80 -36.86 -10.95
N LEU A 287 -25.53 -36.82 -10.52
CA LEU A 287 -24.68 -38.03 -10.45
C LEU A 287 -25.25 -39.09 -9.49
N ARG A 288 -25.81 -38.67 -8.34
CA ARG A 288 -26.46 -39.57 -7.40
C ARG A 288 -27.73 -40.20 -8.00
N ALA A 289 -28.55 -39.40 -8.68
CA ALA A 289 -29.77 -39.86 -9.35
C ALA A 289 -29.46 -40.92 -10.42
N LEU A 290 -28.45 -40.68 -11.26
CA LEU A 290 -28.01 -41.66 -12.27
C LEU A 290 -27.56 -42.97 -11.63
N LYS A 291 -26.77 -42.93 -10.55
CA LYS A 291 -26.37 -44.14 -9.82
C LYS A 291 -27.55 -44.95 -9.28
N THR A 292 -28.56 -44.26 -8.73
CA THR A 292 -29.78 -44.92 -8.25
C THR A 292 -30.56 -45.56 -9.40
N LEU A 293 -30.73 -44.85 -10.52
CA LEU A 293 -31.38 -45.39 -11.72
C LEU A 293 -30.68 -46.66 -12.22
N TRP A 294 -29.35 -46.65 -12.33
CA TRP A 294 -28.56 -47.81 -12.70
C TRP A 294 -28.76 -49.01 -11.77
N SER A 295 -28.75 -48.77 -10.45
CA SER A 295 -29.01 -49.82 -9.45
C SER A 295 -30.41 -50.43 -9.63
N CYS A 296 -31.43 -49.61 -9.81
CA CYS A 296 -32.80 -50.05 -10.06
C CYS A 296 -32.93 -50.86 -11.36
N CYS A 297 -32.37 -50.36 -12.47
CA CYS A 297 -32.37 -51.07 -13.75
C CYS A 297 -31.68 -52.43 -13.66
N ARG A 298 -30.59 -52.54 -12.89
CA ARG A 298 -29.89 -53.81 -12.64
C ARG A 298 -30.79 -54.80 -11.89
N ILE A 299 -31.41 -54.37 -10.79
CA ILE A 299 -32.31 -55.21 -9.98
C ILE A 299 -33.51 -55.71 -10.81
N ILE A 300 -34.09 -54.86 -11.66
CA ILE A 300 -35.20 -55.24 -12.54
C ILE A 300 -34.73 -56.28 -13.57
N ARG A 301 -33.55 -56.12 -14.15
CA ARG A 301 -32.95 -57.11 -15.08
C ARG A 301 -32.70 -58.45 -14.40
N GLU A 302 -32.16 -58.46 -13.18
CA GLU A 302 -31.92 -59.70 -12.42
C GLU A 302 -33.24 -60.41 -12.10
N ASN A 303 -34.26 -59.68 -11.62
CA ASN A 303 -35.58 -60.24 -11.30
C ASN A 303 -36.35 -60.76 -12.53
N THR A 304 -36.26 -60.07 -13.66
CA THR A 304 -36.89 -60.53 -14.92
C THR A 304 -36.19 -61.77 -15.46
N THR A 305 -34.88 -61.88 -15.28
CA THR A 305 -34.11 -63.08 -15.66
C THR A 305 -34.51 -64.26 -14.77
N SER A 306 -34.57 -64.10 -13.45
CA SER A 306 -35.02 -65.16 -12.51
C SER A 306 -36.46 -65.62 -12.76
N LYS A 307 -37.39 -64.72 -13.10
CA LYS A 307 -38.78 -65.09 -13.45
C LYS A 307 -38.88 -65.91 -14.74
N LYS A 308 -38.04 -65.62 -15.75
CA LYS A 308 -37.98 -66.43 -16.98
C LYS A 308 -37.48 -67.85 -16.71
N PHE A 309 -36.52 -68.03 -15.79
CA PHE A 309 -36.04 -69.35 -15.38
C PHE A 309 -37.08 -70.16 -14.58
N LEU A 310 -37.91 -69.51 -13.78
CA LEU A 310 -38.99 -70.17 -13.03
C LEU A 310 -40.21 -70.53 -13.89
N SER A 311 -40.46 -69.80 -14.99
CA SER A 311 -41.56 -70.08 -15.92
C SER A 311 -41.23 -71.14 -16.99
N ALA A 312 -39.97 -71.56 -17.11
CA ALA A 312 -39.50 -72.52 -18.11
C ALA A 312 -39.27 -73.94 -17.53
N ARG A 313 -39.74 -74.18 -16.30
CA ARG A 313 -39.74 -75.47 -15.59
C ARG A 313 -41.17 -75.95 -15.40
#